data_AF-A0A382F5F7-F1
#
_entry.id   AF-A0A382F5F7-F1
#
_cell.length_a   1.000
_cell.length_b   1.000
_cell.length_c   1.000
_cell.angle_alpha   90.00
_cell.angle_beta   90.00
_cell.angle_gamma   90.00
#
_symmetry.space_group_name_H-M   'P 1'
#
loop_
_entity.id
_entity.type
_entity.pdbx_description
1 polymer ?
#
loop_
_entity_poly.entity_id
_entity_poly.type
_entity_poly.pdbx_seq_one_letter_code
_entity_poly.pdbx_strand_id
1 'polypeptide(L)'
;MMRGFIFSLGFVLLFLGAVVSLEAQEVVGQRALLDQYCVACHNGRMQAGNLELDSADVGDVASSPALWEKVVRKLRAGAMPPLPRPRPDATTYAGFIEWLETELDDVAANAPNPGRTEAFHRLNRAEYHNVVRDLLGLDVDVAELLPADGGSYGFDNIAGVLGMSPTLLERYLSAAKKVSRLAVGNPNLPPTAVSFHLSSELPQDDRIEDLPFGSRGGVSIPFNFPLDAEYTVRLTLGRNTLDTLAAFEVPHELDVSLDGEHLQTFVVGEPPPEGFDRSSDEYRDWRARQGRADEDWFIRVPVRAGPRTLRVAFRKITSAYPETLRQPYLRPYTNNTGGDTRYQPHISSVVVTGPYEASGSPPVDETPSRAKIFSCRPAAGEQEVELACAREILSTLAQRGYRRPVEKRDLDVLVAFYEDGRAEGGFEAGIELALRRLLESPE
;
A
#
# COMPACT_ATOMS: atom_id res chain seq x y z
N MET A 1 -28.80 -53.18 32.99
CA MET A 1 -29.09 -52.19 34.05
C MET A 1 -29.38 -50.86 33.37
N MET A 2 -30.62 -50.37 33.54
CA MET A 2 -31.14 -49.09 33.04
C MET A 2 -30.58 -47.89 33.82
N ARG A 3 -30.44 -46.74 33.16
CA ARG A 3 -30.50 -45.34 33.67
C ARG A 3 -30.17 -44.44 32.45
N GLY A 4 -31.01 -43.60 31.88
CA GLY A 4 -32.14 -42.84 32.40
C GLY A 4 -31.71 -41.38 32.62
N PHE A 5 -31.54 -40.59 31.55
CA PHE A 5 -31.31 -39.13 31.61
C PHE A 5 -32.45 -38.43 30.84
N ILE A 6 -33.42 -37.92 31.59
CA ILE A 6 -34.47 -36.99 31.14
C ILE A 6 -34.48 -35.87 32.19
N PHE A 7 -33.93 -34.69 31.87
CA PHE A 7 -34.04 -33.38 32.54
C PHE A 7 -33.02 -32.49 31.77
N SER A 8 -33.27 -31.32 31.21
CA SER A 8 -34.28 -30.28 31.40
C SER A 8 -34.45 -29.52 30.07
N LEU A 9 -35.63 -29.55 29.45
CA LEU A 9 -35.98 -28.73 28.28
C LEU A 9 -37.13 -27.74 28.59
N GLY A 10 -37.47 -27.56 29.88
CA GLY A 10 -38.67 -26.84 30.30
C GLY A 10 -38.47 -25.40 30.81
N PHE A 11 -37.23 -24.92 30.95
CA PHE A 11 -36.96 -23.61 31.59
C PHE A 11 -36.70 -22.47 30.60
N VAL A 12 -36.41 -22.78 29.32
CA VAL A 12 -36.11 -21.78 28.29
C VAL A 12 -37.38 -21.18 27.66
N LEU A 13 -38.49 -21.92 27.63
CA LEU A 13 -39.76 -21.47 27.03
C LEU A 13 -40.52 -20.44 27.88
N LEU A 14 -40.31 -20.39 29.19
CA LEU A 14 -40.99 -19.44 30.10
C LEU A 14 -40.36 -18.04 30.08
N PHE A 15 -39.07 -17.92 29.73
CA PHE A 15 -38.40 -16.62 29.63
C PHE A 15 -38.68 -15.91 28.30
N LEU A 16 -38.79 -16.62 27.17
CA LEU A 16 -39.12 -15.99 25.88
C LEU A 16 -40.52 -15.35 25.86
N GLY A 17 -41.52 -15.96 26.51
CA GLY A 17 -42.89 -15.43 26.51
C GLY A 17 -43.07 -14.13 27.31
N ALA A 18 -42.27 -13.92 28.36
CA ALA A 18 -42.34 -12.74 29.21
C ALA A 18 -41.70 -11.50 28.56
N VAL A 19 -40.62 -11.67 27.78
CA VAL A 19 -39.91 -10.57 27.11
C VAL A 19 -40.75 -9.99 25.96
N VAL A 20 -41.35 -10.86 25.12
CA VAL A 20 -42.23 -10.43 24.01
C VAL A 20 -43.47 -9.67 24.50
N SER A 21 -43.95 -9.99 25.72
CA SER A 21 -45.12 -9.31 26.30
C SER A 21 -44.80 -7.91 26.84
N LEU A 22 -43.56 -7.64 27.24
CA LEU A 22 -43.14 -6.33 27.76
C LEU A 22 -42.96 -5.31 26.64
N GLU A 23 -42.30 -5.74 25.56
CA GLU A 23 -42.01 -4.93 24.37
C GLU A 23 -43.28 -4.50 23.64
N ALA A 24 -44.23 -5.43 23.47
CA ALA A 24 -45.55 -5.12 22.92
C ALA A 24 -46.35 -4.13 23.80
N GLN A 25 -46.18 -4.21 25.12
CA GLN A 25 -46.87 -3.32 26.06
C GLN A 25 -46.25 -1.92 26.11
N GLU A 26 -44.93 -1.81 25.89
CA GLU A 26 -44.23 -0.55 25.72
C GLU A 26 -44.66 0.16 24.43
N VAL A 27 -44.66 -0.53 23.28
CA VAL A 27 -45.11 0.02 21.98
C VAL A 27 -46.55 0.54 22.05
N VAL A 28 -47.45 -0.19 22.71
CA VAL A 28 -48.84 0.25 22.93
C VAL A 28 -48.89 1.56 23.74
N GLY A 29 -48.03 1.69 24.77
CA GLY A 29 -47.88 2.91 25.54
C GLY A 29 -47.40 4.10 24.71
N GLN A 30 -46.40 3.88 23.84
CA GLN A 30 -45.87 4.92 22.96
C GLN A 30 -46.90 5.35 21.90
N ARG A 31 -47.68 4.40 21.36
CA ARG A 31 -48.77 4.71 20.44
C ARG A 31 -49.86 5.57 21.10
N ALA A 32 -50.25 5.23 22.33
CA ALA A 32 -51.22 6.01 23.08
C ALA A 32 -50.76 7.46 23.32
N LEU A 33 -49.46 7.66 23.57
CA LEU A 33 -48.87 9.00 23.71
C LEU A 33 -49.00 9.81 22.41
N LEU A 34 -48.67 9.20 21.26
CA LEU A 34 -48.81 9.84 19.95
C LEU A 34 -50.26 10.21 19.66
N ASP A 35 -51.19 9.31 19.91
CA ASP A 35 -52.62 9.53 19.67
C ASP A 35 -53.16 10.70 20.50
N GLN A 36 -52.71 10.81 21.77
CA GLN A 36 -53.16 11.87 22.68
C GLN A 36 -52.57 13.24 22.35
N TYR A 37 -51.28 13.32 22.02
CA TYR A 37 -50.55 14.59 21.96
C TYR A 37 -50.15 15.04 20.54
N CYS A 38 -50.12 14.14 19.56
CA CYS A 38 -49.59 14.42 18.22
C CYS A 38 -50.65 14.28 17.11
N VAL A 39 -51.43 13.19 17.13
CA VAL A 39 -52.34 12.80 16.03
C VAL A 39 -53.48 13.79 15.82
N ALA A 40 -53.88 14.56 16.83
CA ALA A 40 -54.89 15.61 16.66
C ALA A 40 -54.52 16.65 15.57
N CYS A 41 -53.23 16.87 15.31
CA CYS A 41 -52.74 17.80 14.28
C CYS A 41 -51.95 17.12 13.15
N HIS A 42 -51.25 16.04 13.44
CA HIS A 42 -50.43 15.29 12.47
C HIS A 42 -51.17 14.04 12.01
N ASN A 43 -52.27 14.23 11.26
CA ASN A 43 -53.08 13.15 10.70
C ASN A 43 -53.34 13.37 9.21
N GLY A 44 -53.86 12.35 8.53
CA GLY A 44 -54.09 12.41 7.07
C GLY A 44 -55.09 13.49 6.60
N ARG A 45 -55.83 14.13 7.52
CA ARG A 45 -56.74 15.25 7.19
C ARG A 45 -56.11 16.62 7.39
N MET A 46 -55.45 16.85 8.53
CA MET A 46 -54.88 18.15 8.89
C MET A 46 -53.44 18.31 8.38
N GLN A 47 -52.66 17.23 8.36
CA GLN A 47 -51.28 17.15 7.86
C GLN A 47 -50.40 18.34 8.28
N ALA A 48 -50.50 18.76 9.55
CA ALA A 48 -49.74 19.91 10.02
C ALA A 48 -48.24 19.67 9.82
N GLY A 49 -47.56 20.63 9.17
CA GLY A 49 -46.13 20.47 8.84
C GLY A 49 -45.82 19.36 7.83
N ASN A 50 -46.80 18.97 7.01
CA ASN A 50 -46.69 17.88 6.02
C ASN A 50 -46.27 16.54 6.67
N LEU A 51 -46.84 16.26 7.85
CA LEU A 51 -46.56 15.07 8.65
C LEU A 51 -47.87 14.36 9.02
N GLU A 52 -47.87 13.05 8.81
CA GLU A 52 -48.98 12.14 9.09
C GLU A 52 -48.47 11.06 10.05
N LEU A 53 -49.06 10.99 11.26
CA LEU A 53 -48.67 10.07 12.32
C LEU A 53 -49.80 9.11 12.70
N ASP A 54 -51.04 9.34 12.25
CA ASP A 54 -52.16 8.45 12.51
C ASP A 54 -51.97 7.09 11.83
N SER A 55 -51.41 7.08 10.62
CA SER A 55 -51.10 5.87 9.84
C SER A 55 -49.67 5.33 10.05
N ALA A 56 -48.80 6.08 10.74
CA ALA A 56 -47.42 5.66 10.99
C ALA A 56 -47.36 4.60 12.11
N ASP A 57 -46.67 3.49 11.84
CA ASP A 57 -46.45 2.45 12.83
C ASP A 57 -45.25 2.81 13.72
N VAL A 58 -45.53 3.16 14.97
CA VAL A 58 -44.48 3.48 15.94
C VAL A 58 -43.76 2.22 16.43
N GLY A 59 -44.38 1.03 16.29
CA GLY A 59 -43.74 -0.25 16.58
C GLY A 59 -42.79 -0.75 15.49
N ASP A 60 -42.80 -0.10 14.32
CA ASP A 60 -41.89 -0.37 13.20
C ASP A 60 -41.19 0.92 12.77
N VAL A 61 -40.30 1.41 13.64
CA VAL A 61 -39.48 2.60 13.37
C VAL A 61 -38.61 2.40 12.12
N ALA A 62 -38.17 1.16 11.86
CA ALA A 62 -37.34 0.78 10.72
C ALA A 62 -38.02 1.04 9.36
N SER A 63 -39.36 0.95 9.29
CA SER A 63 -40.11 1.27 8.07
C SER A 63 -40.00 2.73 7.64
N SER A 64 -39.76 3.65 8.57
CA SER A 64 -39.82 5.11 8.34
C SER A 64 -38.83 5.93 9.20
N PRO A 65 -37.53 5.61 9.24
CA PRO A 65 -36.58 6.23 10.16
C PRO A 65 -36.44 7.75 9.96
N ALA A 66 -36.44 8.22 8.70
CA ALA A 66 -36.35 9.64 8.39
C ALA A 66 -37.57 10.46 8.87
N LEU A 67 -38.73 9.82 9.05
CA LEU A 67 -39.92 10.46 9.63
C LEU A 67 -39.74 10.60 11.15
N TRP A 68 -39.34 9.52 11.81
CA TRP A 68 -39.15 9.49 13.27
C TRP A 68 -37.99 10.38 13.73
N GLU A 69 -36.90 10.47 12.97
CA GLU A 69 -35.83 11.45 13.22
C GLU A 69 -36.36 12.90 13.23
N LYS A 70 -37.28 13.25 12.33
CA LYS A 70 -37.88 14.60 12.32
C LYS A 70 -38.71 14.83 13.58
N VAL A 71 -39.45 13.81 14.04
CA VAL A 71 -40.21 13.87 15.29
C VAL A 71 -39.27 14.11 16.47
N VAL A 72 -38.24 13.29 16.63
CA VAL A 72 -37.21 13.43 17.67
C VAL A 72 -36.59 14.83 17.65
N ARG A 73 -36.16 15.35 16.49
CA ARG A 73 -35.59 16.70 16.38
C ARG A 73 -36.55 17.79 16.87
N LYS A 74 -37.86 17.66 16.61
CA LYS A 74 -38.88 18.62 17.10
C LYS A 74 -39.14 18.48 18.60
N LEU A 75 -39.11 17.26 19.13
CA LEU A 75 -39.29 16.99 20.55
C LEU A 75 -38.07 17.44 21.38
N ARG A 76 -36.84 17.13 20.93
CA ARG A 76 -35.60 17.62 21.55
C ARG A 76 -35.50 19.15 21.56
N ALA A 77 -36.02 19.81 20.52
CA ALA A 77 -36.13 21.27 20.47
C ALA A 77 -37.26 21.84 21.36
N GLY A 78 -38.09 21.01 22.00
CA GLY A 78 -39.22 21.44 22.83
C GLY A 78 -40.35 22.12 22.04
N ALA A 79 -40.34 22.00 20.71
CA ALA A 79 -41.25 22.71 19.81
C ALA A 79 -42.65 22.07 19.75
N MET A 80 -42.76 20.79 20.08
CA MET A 80 -44.00 20.00 19.99
C MET A 80 -44.33 19.32 21.32
N PRO A 81 -45.62 19.24 21.71
CA PRO A 81 -46.77 19.98 21.17
C PRO A 81 -46.65 21.50 21.40
N PRO A 82 -47.10 22.40 20.49
CA PRO A 82 -46.91 23.84 20.66
C PRO A 82 -47.85 24.42 21.74
N LEU A 83 -47.44 25.48 22.45
CA LEU A 83 -48.35 26.16 23.39
C LEU A 83 -49.54 26.78 22.64
N PRO A 84 -50.76 26.78 23.22
CA PRO A 84 -51.13 26.33 24.57
C PRO A 84 -51.60 24.86 24.63
N ARG A 85 -51.19 23.99 23.68
CA ARG A 85 -51.62 22.59 23.67
C ARG A 85 -51.11 21.84 24.92
N PRO A 86 -51.90 20.87 25.43
CA PRO A 86 -51.43 19.99 26.50
C PRO A 86 -50.11 19.31 26.10
N ARG A 87 -49.22 19.17 27.07
CA ARG A 87 -47.97 18.43 26.93
C ARG A 87 -47.94 17.30 27.97
N PRO A 88 -47.22 16.19 27.70
CA PRO A 88 -46.88 15.22 28.74
C PRO A 88 -46.11 15.89 29.88
N ASP A 89 -46.05 15.25 31.04
CA ASP A 89 -45.10 15.64 32.07
C ASP A 89 -43.65 15.43 31.60
N ALA A 90 -42.70 16.06 32.29
CA ALA A 90 -41.31 16.08 31.86
C ALA A 90 -40.68 14.69 31.77
N THR A 91 -41.06 13.76 32.66
CA THR A 91 -40.51 12.40 32.70
C THR A 91 -41.01 11.61 31.50
N THR A 92 -42.32 11.63 31.26
CA THR A 92 -42.94 10.96 30.10
C THR A 92 -42.42 11.54 28.78
N TYR A 93 -42.25 12.86 28.70
CA TYR A 93 -41.72 13.54 27.52
C TYR A 93 -40.28 13.12 27.21
N ALA A 94 -39.41 13.09 28.23
CA ALA A 94 -38.02 12.68 28.07
C ALA A 94 -37.90 11.18 27.73
N GLY A 95 -38.69 10.33 28.39
CA GLY A 95 -38.69 8.89 28.17
C GLY A 95 -39.13 8.50 26.76
N PHE A 96 -40.15 9.18 26.20
CA PHE A 96 -40.54 8.92 24.81
C PHE A 96 -39.45 9.29 23.80
N ILE A 97 -38.74 10.40 24.05
CA ILE A 97 -37.62 10.81 23.19
C ILE A 97 -36.49 9.78 23.26
N GLU A 98 -36.10 9.37 24.46
CA GLU A 98 -35.04 8.38 24.69
C GLU A 98 -35.38 7.03 24.06
N TRP A 99 -36.63 6.59 24.19
CA TRP A 99 -37.12 5.37 23.55
C TRP A 99 -37.04 5.47 22.02
N LEU A 100 -37.57 6.54 21.40
CA LEU A 100 -37.51 6.73 19.94
C LEU A 100 -36.07 6.84 19.42
N GLU A 101 -35.17 7.47 20.16
CA GLU A 101 -33.75 7.56 19.82
C GLU A 101 -33.09 6.18 19.88
N THR A 102 -33.41 5.38 20.90
CA THR A 102 -32.89 4.00 21.04
C THR A 102 -33.33 3.13 19.85
N GLU A 103 -34.62 3.19 19.47
CA GLU A 103 -35.13 2.47 18.31
C GLU A 103 -34.44 2.92 17.00
N LEU A 104 -34.22 4.23 16.83
CA LEU A 104 -33.51 4.77 15.67
C LEU A 104 -32.03 4.35 15.64
N ASP A 105 -31.38 4.33 16.80
CA ASP A 105 -30.00 3.89 16.95
C ASP A 105 -29.86 2.39 16.61
N ASP A 106 -30.82 1.56 17.02
CA ASP A 106 -30.89 0.14 16.68
C ASP A 106 -31.11 -0.07 15.17
N VAL A 107 -31.97 0.74 14.53
CA VAL A 107 -32.14 0.74 13.07
C VAL A 107 -30.82 1.10 12.38
N ALA A 108 -30.14 2.15 12.84
CA ALA A 108 -28.88 2.59 12.27
C ALA A 108 -27.74 1.57 12.46
N ALA A 109 -27.70 0.87 13.59
CA ALA A 109 -26.73 -0.18 13.86
C ALA A 109 -26.93 -1.42 12.96
N ASN A 110 -28.19 -1.79 12.71
CA ASN A 110 -28.53 -2.96 11.90
C ASN A 110 -28.46 -2.70 10.38
N ALA A 111 -28.68 -1.45 9.95
CA ALA A 111 -28.58 -1.05 8.55
C ALA A 111 -27.86 0.31 8.40
N PRO A 112 -26.53 0.36 8.59
CA PRO A 112 -25.78 1.60 8.48
C PRO A 112 -25.96 2.25 7.11
N ASN A 113 -26.41 3.51 7.09
CA ASN A 113 -26.52 4.31 5.88
C ASN A 113 -25.50 5.46 5.91
N PRO A 114 -24.31 5.30 5.31
CA PRO A 114 -23.29 6.35 5.30
C PRO A 114 -23.66 7.56 4.42
N GLY A 115 -24.86 7.59 3.83
CA GLY A 115 -25.31 8.63 2.93
C GLY A 115 -24.80 8.42 1.50
N ARG A 116 -24.77 9.50 0.70
CA ARG A 116 -24.19 9.45 -0.65
C ARG A 116 -22.67 9.34 -0.52
N THR A 117 -22.14 8.15 -0.66
CA THR A 117 -20.72 7.97 -0.99
C THR A 117 -20.51 8.39 -2.44
N GLU A 118 -19.43 9.15 -2.71
CA GLU A 118 -18.91 9.30 -4.06
C GLU A 118 -18.79 7.90 -4.68
N ALA A 119 -19.35 7.68 -5.87
CA ALA A 119 -19.63 6.33 -6.37
C ALA A 119 -18.37 5.49 -6.65
N PHE A 120 -17.20 6.11 -6.74
CA PHE A 120 -15.93 5.44 -7.01
C PHE A 120 -14.82 6.04 -6.13
N HIS A 121 -14.34 5.25 -5.16
CA HIS A 121 -13.13 5.57 -4.41
C HIS A 121 -12.04 4.62 -4.91
N ARG A 122 -11.19 5.08 -5.83
CA ARG A 122 -9.99 4.32 -6.18
C ARG A 122 -8.92 4.49 -5.10
N LEU A 123 -8.08 3.48 -4.93
CA LEU A 123 -6.88 3.60 -4.10
C LEU A 123 -5.97 4.71 -4.63
N ASN A 124 -5.50 5.58 -3.75
CA ASN A 124 -4.40 6.49 -4.07
C ASN A 124 -3.05 5.73 -4.10
N ARG A 125 -1.96 6.40 -4.48
CA ARG A 125 -0.63 5.79 -4.61
C ARG A 125 -0.13 5.18 -3.30
N ALA A 126 -0.35 5.85 -2.18
CA ALA A 126 0.08 5.37 -0.87
C ALA A 126 -0.73 4.13 -0.45
N GLU A 127 -2.03 4.14 -0.69
CA GLU A 127 -2.91 3.01 -0.42
C GLU A 127 -2.56 1.81 -1.32
N TYR A 128 -2.30 2.05 -2.61
CA TYR A 128 -1.86 1.00 -3.55
C TYR A 128 -0.52 0.39 -3.13
N HIS A 129 0.46 1.21 -2.73
CA HIS A 129 1.74 0.75 -2.18
C HIS A 129 1.53 -0.17 -0.98
N ASN A 130 0.74 0.27 -0.01
CA ASN A 130 0.44 -0.51 1.19
C ASN A 130 -0.30 -1.81 0.86
N VAL A 131 -1.26 -1.78 -0.07
CA VAL A 131 -1.97 -3.01 -0.51
C VAL A 131 -1.01 -4.00 -1.15
N VAL A 132 -0.12 -3.56 -2.04
CA VAL A 132 0.87 -4.45 -2.67
C VAL A 132 1.81 -5.05 -1.61
N ARG A 133 2.29 -4.24 -0.66
CA ARG A 133 3.15 -4.71 0.44
C ARG A 133 2.43 -5.70 1.36
N ASP A 134 1.18 -5.40 1.73
CA ASP A 134 0.45 -6.20 2.69
C ASP A 134 -0.09 -7.50 2.06
N LEU A 135 -0.58 -7.44 0.82
CA LEU A 135 -1.09 -8.59 0.08
C LEU A 135 0.04 -9.49 -0.43
N LEU A 136 1.13 -8.91 -0.95
CA LEU A 136 2.16 -9.64 -1.70
C LEU A 136 3.54 -9.58 -1.06
N GLY A 137 3.75 -8.83 0.03
CA GLY A 137 5.06 -8.77 0.68
C GLY A 137 6.14 -8.09 -0.17
N LEU A 138 5.74 -7.29 -1.17
CA LEU A 138 6.65 -6.57 -2.05
C LEU A 138 6.67 -5.09 -1.72
N ASP A 139 7.88 -4.55 -1.58
CA ASP A 139 8.09 -3.10 -1.55
C ASP A 139 8.43 -2.62 -2.97
N VAL A 140 7.55 -1.78 -3.54
CA VAL A 140 7.66 -1.30 -4.92
C VAL A 140 7.61 0.23 -4.95
N ASP A 141 8.43 0.84 -5.79
CA ASP A 141 8.33 2.30 -5.99
C ASP A 141 7.11 2.63 -6.85
N VAL A 142 5.98 2.89 -6.19
CA VAL A 142 4.72 3.27 -6.85
C VAL A 142 4.85 4.62 -7.57
N ALA A 143 5.83 5.45 -7.21
CA ALA A 143 6.05 6.73 -7.91
C ALA A 143 6.46 6.57 -9.37
N GLU A 144 7.19 5.50 -9.67
CA GLU A 144 7.53 5.14 -11.05
C GLU A 144 6.39 4.44 -11.78
N LEU A 145 5.40 3.89 -11.06
CA LEU A 145 4.30 3.12 -11.62
C LEU A 145 3.09 3.98 -11.94
N LEU A 146 2.68 4.85 -11.02
CA LEU A 146 1.45 5.62 -11.10
C LEU A 146 1.72 7.13 -11.04
N PRO A 147 1.00 7.97 -11.82
CA PRO A 147 1.11 9.41 -11.73
C PRO A 147 0.64 9.91 -10.36
N ALA A 148 1.11 11.08 -9.94
CA ALA A 148 0.72 11.68 -8.67
C ALA A 148 -0.82 11.87 -8.58
N ASP A 149 -1.37 11.65 -7.39
CA ASP A 149 -2.79 11.86 -7.13
C ASP A 149 -3.13 13.35 -6.97
N GLY A 150 -4.37 13.70 -7.30
CA GLY A 150 -4.91 15.03 -7.02
C GLY A 150 -5.22 15.16 -5.54
N GLY A 151 -4.80 16.28 -4.93
CA GLY A 151 -5.14 16.62 -3.55
C GLY A 151 -6.25 17.66 -3.46
N SER A 152 -7.07 17.56 -2.42
CA SER A 152 -8.03 18.60 -2.02
C SER A 152 -8.04 18.77 -0.51
N TYR A 153 -8.15 20.01 -0.02
CA TYR A 153 -8.06 20.35 1.41
C TYR A 153 -6.81 19.79 2.13
N GLY A 154 -5.73 19.51 1.40
CA GLY A 154 -4.50 18.91 1.93
C GLY A 154 -4.50 17.38 2.02
N PHE A 155 -5.53 16.71 1.51
CA PHE A 155 -5.66 15.25 1.50
C PHE A 155 -5.69 14.72 0.07
N ASP A 156 -5.07 13.57 -0.16
CA ASP A 156 -4.95 12.87 -1.44
C ASP A 156 -5.77 11.56 -1.49
N ASN A 157 -6.68 11.36 -0.53
CA ASN A 157 -7.57 10.20 -0.42
C ASN A 157 -9.07 10.58 -0.48
N ILE A 158 -9.38 11.77 -0.99
CA ILE A 158 -10.76 12.23 -1.13
C ILE A 158 -11.32 11.70 -2.45
N ALA A 159 -12.22 10.72 -2.37
CA ALA A 159 -12.82 10.03 -3.53
C ALA A 159 -13.32 11.00 -4.64
N GLY A 160 -13.99 12.09 -4.26
CA GLY A 160 -14.55 13.06 -5.23
C GLY A 160 -13.54 13.86 -6.05
N VAL A 161 -12.24 13.83 -5.69
CA VAL A 161 -11.16 14.43 -6.50
C VAL A 161 -10.23 13.38 -7.11
N LEU A 162 -10.36 12.11 -6.71
CA LEU A 162 -9.62 10.98 -7.28
C LEU A 162 -10.26 10.46 -8.57
N GLY A 163 -10.35 11.33 -9.56
CA GLY A 163 -10.82 10.96 -10.89
C GLY A 163 -9.94 9.90 -11.56
N MET A 164 -10.53 9.14 -12.48
CA MET A 164 -9.83 8.16 -13.32
C MET A 164 -9.73 8.67 -14.76
N SER A 165 -8.50 8.89 -15.23
CA SER A 165 -8.23 9.19 -16.64
C SER A 165 -7.88 7.90 -17.39
N PRO A 166 -8.05 7.86 -18.73
CA PRO A 166 -7.61 6.72 -19.53
C PRO A 166 -6.13 6.39 -19.33
N THR A 167 -5.27 7.41 -19.26
CA THR A 167 -3.84 7.24 -18.99
C THR A 167 -3.59 6.61 -17.62
N LEU A 168 -4.32 7.03 -16.57
CA LEU A 168 -4.18 6.42 -15.24
C LEU A 168 -4.58 4.94 -15.26
N LEU A 169 -5.66 4.59 -15.96
CA LEU A 169 -6.08 3.20 -16.14
C LEU A 169 -4.98 2.35 -16.81
N GLU A 170 -4.39 2.83 -17.91
CA GLU A 170 -3.27 2.17 -18.58
C GLU A 170 -2.06 1.97 -17.65
N ARG A 171 -1.80 2.94 -16.76
CA ARG A 171 -0.75 2.84 -15.74
C ARG A 171 -1.08 1.78 -14.68
N TYR A 172 -2.33 1.66 -14.23
CA TYR A 172 -2.74 0.56 -13.34
C TYR A 172 -2.57 -0.82 -14.00
N LEU A 173 -2.99 -0.98 -15.27
CA LEU A 173 -2.78 -2.24 -16.01
C LEU A 173 -1.29 -2.60 -16.10
N SER A 174 -0.45 -1.60 -16.41
CA SER A 174 1.00 -1.78 -16.49
C SER A 174 1.63 -2.09 -15.13
N ALA A 175 1.18 -1.42 -14.07
CA ALA A 175 1.62 -1.64 -12.69
C ALA A 175 1.23 -3.04 -12.22
N ALA A 176 -0.03 -3.44 -12.39
CA ALA A 176 -0.52 -4.78 -12.04
C ALA A 176 0.26 -5.87 -12.78
N LYS A 177 0.56 -5.67 -14.07
CA LYS A 177 1.40 -6.59 -14.85
C LYS A 177 2.83 -6.69 -14.32
N LYS A 178 3.46 -5.57 -13.95
CA LYS A 178 4.81 -5.58 -13.37
C LYS A 178 4.82 -6.25 -12.00
N VAL A 179 3.90 -5.87 -11.11
CA VAL A 179 3.79 -6.38 -9.74
C VAL A 179 3.47 -7.87 -9.71
N SER A 180 2.48 -8.34 -10.48
CA SER A 180 2.11 -9.77 -10.53
C SER A 180 3.29 -10.66 -10.94
N ARG A 181 4.06 -10.26 -11.96
CA ARG A 181 5.26 -10.99 -12.40
C ARG A 181 6.37 -11.04 -11.37
N LEU A 182 6.61 -9.91 -10.68
CA LEU A 182 7.59 -9.83 -9.60
C LEU A 182 7.16 -10.70 -8.41
N ALA A 183 5.86 -10.74 -8.11
CA ALA A 183 5.31 -11.43 -6.94
C ALA A 183 5.33 -12.95 -7.08
N VAL A 184 4.94 -13.44 -8.26
CA VAL A 184 5.02 -14.88 -8.58
C VAL A 184 6.47 -15.30 -8.85
N GLY A 185 7.30 -14.42 -9.40
CA GLY A 185 8.65 -14.78 -9.87
C GLY A 185 8.58 -15.44 -11.25
N ASN A 186 7.99 -14.75 -12.23
CA ASN A 186 7.84 -15.28 -13.59
C ASN A 186 9.21 -15.53 -14.24
N PRO A 187 9.53 -16.76 -14.67
CA PRO A 187 10.84 -17.11 -15.23
C PRO A 187 11.15 -16.44 -16.58
N ASN A 188 10.14 -15.94 -17.28
CA ASN A 188 10.24 -15.28 -18.58
C ASN A 188 10.37 -13.74 -18.47
N LEU A 189 10.79 -13.23 -17.33
CA LEU A 189 11.05 -11.80 -17.15
C LEU A 189 12.23 -11.34 -18.01
N PRO A 190 12.06 -10.33 -18.87
CA PRO A 190 13.18 -9.76 -19.59
C PRO A 190 14.11 -8.98 -18.63
N PRO A 191 15.42 -8.93 -18.90
CA PRO A 191 16.33 -8.10 -18.14
C PRO A 191 15.88 -6.63 -18.17
N THR A 192 15.74 -6.03 -16.99
CA THR A 192 15.36 -4.63 -16.82
C THR A 192 16.40 -3.93 -15.95
N ALA A 193 16.74 -2.70 -16.29
CA ALA A 193 17.61 -1.84 -15.48
C ALA A 193 16.77 -1.03 -14.49
N VAL A 194 17.13 -1.09 -13.21
CA VAL A 194 16.58 -0.27 -12.15
C VAL A 194 17.68 0.66 -11.64
N SER A 195 17.42 1.97 -11.70
CA SER A 195 18.43 2.99 -11.44
C SER A 195 18.13 3.74 -10.14
N PHE A 196 19.04 3.63 -9.18
CA PHE A 196 19.00 4.35 -7.92
C PHE A 196 19.87 5.60 -8.04
N HIS A 197 19.24 6.77 -8.16
CA HIS A 197 19.94 8.04 -8.25
C HIS A 197 20.05 8.65 -6.85
N LEU A 198 21.27 9.02 -6.45
CA LEU A 198 21.51 9.73 -5.22
C LEU A 198 21.38 11.23 -5.50
N SER A 199 20.74 11.95 -4.57
CA SER A 199 20.61 13.40 -4.68
C SER A 199 21.99 14.06 -4.73
N SER A 200 22.16 15.07 -5.57
CA SER A 200 23.35 15.93 -5.55
C SER A 200 23.54 16.66 -4.21
N GLU A 201 22.45 16.84 -3.47
CA GLU A 201 22.40 17.47 -2.15
C GLU A 201 22.69 16.49 -1.00
N LEU A 202 22.91 15.19 -1.28
CA LEU A 202 23.24 14.20 -0.27
C LEU A 202 24.72 14.31 0.13
N PRO A 203 25.06 14.69 1.38
CA PRO A 203 26.44 14.62 1.87
C PRO A 203 26.94 13.17 1.89
N GLN A 204 28.17 12.95 1.42
CA GLN A 204 28.82 11.63 1.28
C GLN A 204 30.25 11.59 1.87
N ASP A 205 30.56 12.58 2.71
CA ASP A 205 31.80 12.77 3.44
C ASP A 205 31.81 12.06 4.80
N ASP A 206 30.64 11.65 5.31
CA ASP A 206 30.51 10.83 6.50
C ASP A 206 29.62 9.59 6.29
N ARG A 207 29.53 8.75 7.31
CA ARG A 207 28.74 7.51 7.28
C ARG A 207 27.24 7.81 7.19
N ILE A 208 26.57 7.13 6.27
CA ILE A 208 25.10 7.10 6.19
C ILE A 208 24.57 5.97 7.09
N GLU A 209 23.42 6.20 7.72
CA GLU A 209 22.71 5.17 8.48
C GLU A 209 22.54 3.90 7.62
N ASP A 210 22.67 2.72 8.23
CA ASP A 210 22.71 1.38 7.59
C ASP A 210 23.97 0.97 6.82
N LEU A 211 25.01 1.82 6.77
CA LEU A 211 26.32 1.44 6.21
C LEU A 211 27.32 0.99 7.29
N PRO A 212 28.31 0.14 6.93
CA PRO A 212 29.30 -0.38 7.88
C PRO A 212 30.05 0.71 8.64
N PHE A 213 30.45 0.42 9.88
CA PHE A 213 31.36 1.31 10.61
C PHE A 213 32.69 1.45 9.87
N GLY A 214 33.26 2.65 9.89
CA GLY A 214 34.49 2.95 9.13
C GLY A 214 34.26 3.19 7.64
N SER A 215 33.01 3.30 7.18
CA SER A 215 32.68 3.78 5.84
C SER A 215 32.29 5.27 5.82
N ARG A 216 32.15 5.82 4.61
CA ARG A 216 31.59 7.14 4.32
C ARG A 216 30.84 7.11 2.99
N GLY A 217 29.82 7.95 2.85
CA GLY A 217 29.05 8.11 1.63
C GLY A 217 28.46 6.82 1.07
N GLY A 218 27.98 6.87 -0.17
CA GLY A 218 27.36 5.72 -0.82
C GLY A 218 25.87 5.57 -0.52
N VAL A 219 25.37 4.34 -0.49
CA VAL A 219 23.93 4.02 -0.37
C VAL A 219 23.69 2.59 0.13
N SER A 220 22.62 2.41 0.91
CA SER A 220 22.03 1.11 1.26
C SER A 220 20.71 0.95 0.52
N ILE A 221 20.60 -0.04 -0.35
CA ILE A 221 19.47 -0.24 -1.27
C ILE A 221 18.77 -1.56 -0.91
N PRO A 222 17.59 -1.53 -0.27
CA PRO A 222 16.72 -2.69 -0.24
C PRO A 222 16.21 -2.98 -1.66
N PHE A 223 16.41 -4.20 -2.15
CA PHE A 223 16.00 -4.61 -3.50
C PHE A 223 15.39 -6.01 -3.49
N ASN A 224 14.26 -6.18 -4.17
CA ASN A 224 13.64 -7.49 -4.35
C ASN A 224 14.07 -8.10 -5.70
N PHE A 225 14.94 -9.10 -5.64
CA PHE A 225 15.39 -9.86 -6.80
C PHE A 225 14.27 -10.83 -7.24
N PRO A 226 13.72 -10.71 -8.46
CA PRO A 226 12.54 -11.50 -8.84
C PRO A 226 12.82 -12.99 -9.10
N LEU A 227 14.04 -13.35 -9.48
CA LEU A 227 14.43 -14.70 -9.87
C LEU A 227 15.82 -15.05 -9.35
N ASP A 228 16.09 -16.36 -9.27
CA ASP A 228 17.45 -16.88 -9.16
C ASP A 228 18.14 -16.67 -10.51
N ALA A 229 19.08 -15.73 -10.57
CA ALA A 229 19.67 -15.29 -11.83
C ALA A 229 21.00 -14.54 -11.63
N GLU A 230 21.69 -14.26 -12.73
CA GLU A 230 22.82 -13.34 -12.78
C GLU A 230 22.32 -11.90 -12.88
N TYR A 231 22.90 -11.01 -12.07
CA TYR A 231 22.59 -9.59 -12.07
C TYR A 231 23.86 -8.78 -12.27
N THR A 232 23.75 -7.67 -13.01
CA THR A 232 24.83 -6.68 -13.10
C THR A 232 24.53 -5.49 -12.20
N VAL A 233 25.53 -5.06 -11.44
CA VAL A 233 25.46 -3.84 -10.62
C VAL A 233 26.48 -2.87 -11.17
N ARG A 234 26.03 -1.78 -11.80
CA ARG A 234 26.88 -0.70 -12.32
C ARG A 234 26.88 0.48 -11.34
N LEU A 235 28.04 1.06 -11.13
CA LEU A 235 28.25 2.18 -10.22
C LEU A 235 28.73 3.37 -11.02
N THR A 236 28.15 4.54 -10.78
CA THR A 236 28.57 5.79 -11.43
C THR A 236 29.04 6.76 -10.36
N LEU A 237 30.24 7.30 -10.53
CA LEU A 237 30.76 8.38 -9.71
C LEU A 237 30.07 9.70 -10.06
N GLY A 238 29.99 10.59 -9.09
CA GLY A 238 29.49 11.94 -9.34
C GLY A 238 30.49 12.79 -10.09
N ARG A 239 29.94 13.61 -10.97
CA ARG A 239 30.65 14.51 -11.89
C ARG A 239 30.26 15.95 -11.59
N ASN A 240 31.06 16.90 -12.05
CA ASN A 240 30.74 18.32 -11.93
C ASN A 240 29.73 18.77 -13.00
N THR A 241 29.42 20.08 -13.05
CA THR A 241 28.47 20.67 -13.99
C THR A 241 28.87 20.56 -15.47
N LEU A 242 30.14 20.24 -15.76
CA LEU A 242 30.64 19.99 -17.11
C LEU A 242 30.68 18.49 -17.45
N ASP A 243 30.05 17.65 -16.64
CA ASP A 243 30.05 16.18 -16.76
C ASP A 243 31.46 15.57 -16.70
N THR A 244 32.37 16.21 -15.94
CA THR A 244 33.75 15.73 -15.77
C THR A 244 33.98 15.18 -14.37
N LEU A 245 34.67 14.04 -14.30
CA LEU A 245 35.12 13.44 -13.05
C LEU A 245 36.39 14.16 -12.55
N ALA A 246 36.39 14.52 -11.26
CA ALA A 246 37.56 15.08 -10.60
C ALA A 246 38.70 14.06 -10.56
N ALA A 247 39.95 14.52 -10.65
CA ALA A 247 41.10 13.67 -10.37
C ALA A 247 41.33 13.63 -8.86
N PHE A 248 41.56 12.43 -8.33
CA PHE A 248 41.85 12.22 -6.92
C PHE A 248 43.29 11.71 -6.80
N GLU A 249 44.13 12.46 -6.09
CA GLU A 249 45.55 12.10 -5.93
C GLU A 249 45.77 11.01 -4.86
N VAL A 250 44.77 10.82 -4.01
CA VAL A 250 44.77 9.79 -2.96
C VAL A 250 43.83 8.66 -3.38
N PRO A 251 44.27 7.39 -3.34
CA PRO A 251 43.39 6.26 -3.60
C PRO A 251 42.24 6.16 -2.59
N HIS A 252 41.03 5.94 -3.10
CA HIS A 252 39.82 5.71 -2.34
C HIS A 252 39.21 4.35 -2.72
N GLU A 253 39.00 3.50 -1.72
CA GLU A 253 38.36 2.20 -1.87
C GLU A 253 36.83 2.34 -1.76
N LEU A 254 36.09 1.78 -2.72
CA LEU A 254 34.63 1.66 -2.73
C LEU A 254 34.25 0.19 -2.62
N ASP A 255 33.61 -0.18 -1.52
CA ASP A 255 33.17 -1.55 -1.29
C ASP A 255 31.71 -1.74 -1.72
N VAL A 256 31.46 -2.84 -2.42
CA VAL A 256 30.13 -3.35 -2.75
C VAL A 256 29.89 -4.62 -1.94
N SER A 257 28.74 -4.70 -1.28
CA SER A 257 28.33 -5.87 -0.52
C SER A 257 26.85 -6.17 -0.70
N LEU A 258 26.47 -7.43 -0.58
CA LEU A 258 25.08 -7.90 -0.61
C LEU A 258 24.81 -8.65 0.69
N ASP A 259 23.77 -8.24 1.42
CA ASP A 259 23.42 -8.79 2.74
C ASP A 259 24.57 -8.78 3.76
N GLY A 260 25.53 -7.86 3.58
CA GLY A 260 26.73 -7.75 4.43
C GLY A 260 27.90 -8.63 3.99
N GLU A 261 27.72 -9.50 3.00
CA GLU A 261 28.81 -10.23 2.35
C GLU A 261 29.49 -9.36 1.31
N HIS A 262 30.82 -9.27 1.37
CA HIS A 262 31.61 -8.49 0.42
C HIS A 262 31.59 -9.11 -0.97
N LEU A 263 31.33 -8.30 -2.00
CA LEU A 263 31.31 -8.72 -3.40
C LEU A 263 32.55 -8.25 -4.16
N GLN A 264 32.88 -6.95 -4.08
CA GLN A 264 33.98 -6.35 -4.83
C GLN A 264 34.39 -5.01 -4.21
N THR A 265 35.70 -4.71 -4.25
CA THR A 265 36.24 -3.37 -4.02
C THR A 265 36.67 -2.74 -5.35
N PHE A 266 36.28 -1.48 -5.58
CA PHE A 266 36.82 -0.64 -6.64
C PHE A 266 37.72 0.45 -6.06
N VAL A 267 38.69 0.94 -6.84
CA VAL A 267 39.62 1.98 -6.40
C VAL A 267 39.55 3.15 -7.37
N VAL A 268 39.36 4.36 -6.84
CA VAL A 268 39.48 5.61 -7.59
C VAL A 268 40.55 6.49 -6.98
N GLY A 269 41.37 7.10 -7.83
CA GLY A 269 42.46 7.97 -7.43
C GLY A 269 43.81 7.28 -7.41
N GLU A 270 44.83 7.99 -7.88
CA GLU A 270 46.23 7.57 -7.82
C GLU A 270 47.13 8.83 -7.79
N PRO A 271 48.33 8.77 -7.19
CA PRO A 271 49.24 9.91 -7.20
C PRO A 271 49.63 10.34 -8.62
N PRO A 272 49.80 11.65 -8.89
CA PRO A 272 50.29 12.12 -10.18
C PRO A 272 51.73 11.61 -10.43
N PRO A 273 52.14 11.44 -11.70
CA PRO A 273 53.47 10.95 -12.03
C PRO A 273 54.56 11.92 -11.51
N GLU A 274 55.52 11.40 -10.75
CA GLU A 274 56.60 12.21 -10.16
C GLU A 274 57.59 12.70 -11.23
N GLY A 275 58.05 13.96 -11.08
CA GLY A 275 59.11 14.52 -11.93
C GLY A 275 58.65 15.02 -13.31
N PHE A 276 57.35 14.98 -13.61
CA PHE A 276 56.78 15.50 -14.86
C PHE A 276 56.08 16.84 -14.65
N ASP A 277 56.18 17.73 -15.64
CA ASP A 277 55.44 19.00 -15.66
C ASP A 277 53.95 18.75 -15.97
N ARG A 278 53.05 19.62 -15.48
CA ARG A 278 51.59 19.50 -15.73
C ARG A 278 51.20 19.61 -17.21
N SER A 279 52.08 20.17 -18.03
CA SER A 279 51.92 20.24 -19.48
C SER A 279 52.45 19.01 -20.21
N SER A 280 53.11 18.05 -19.54
CA SER A 280 53.66 16.86 -20.18
C SER A 280 52.57 15.90 -20.68
N ASP A 281 52.91 15.07 -21.66
CA ASP A 281 51.98 14.06 -22.18
C ASP A 281 51.63 13.02 -21.10
N GLU A 282 52.59 12.65 -20.25
CA GLU A 282 52.39 11.73 -19.13
C GLU A 282 51.36 12.26 -18.12
N TYR A 283 51.41 13.56 -17.78
CA TYR A 283 50.42 14.18 -16.90
C TYR A 283 49.04 14.23 -17.55
N ARG A 284 48.96 14.53 -18.85
CA ARG A 284 47.68 14.53 -19.59
C ARG A 284 47.07 13.13 -19.65
N ASP A 285 47.88 12.11 -19.89
CA ASP A 285 47.46 10.71 -19.91
C ASP A 285 46.98 10.25 -18.53
N TRP A 286 47.70 10.60 -17.46
CA TRP A 286 47.25 10.39 -16.08
C TRP A 286 45.89 11.06 -15.85
N ARG A 287 45.74 12.34 -16.20
CA ARG A 287 44.48 13.07 -16.00
C ARG A 287 43.32 12.46 -16.79
N ALA A 288 43.58 11.98 -18.01
CA ALA A 288 42.59 11.32 -18.87
C ALA A 288 42.16 9.94 -18.35
N ARG A 289 43.06 9.19 -17.70
CA ARG A 289 42.70 7.94 -17.00
C ARG A 289 41.85 8.22 -15.76
N GLN A 290 42.23 9.20 -14.96
CA GLN A 290 41.47 9.62 -13.78
C GLN A 290 40.04 10.06 -14.12
N GLY A 291 39.84 10.73 -15.27
CA GLY A 291 38.53 11.16 -15.75
C GLY A 291 37.58 10.03 -16.16
N ARG A 292 38.08 8.81 -16.32
CA ARG A 292 37.37 7.61 -16.80
C ARG A 292 37.43 6.45 -15.81
N ALA A 293 37.74 6.74 -14.54
CA ALA A 293 38.02 5.73 -13.54
C ALA A 293 36.85 4.76 -13.29
N ASP A 294 35.60 5.17 -13.55
CA ASP A 294 34.39 4.40 -13.32
C ASP A 294 33.75 3.77 -14.58
N GLU A 295 34.39 3.86 -15.76
CA GLU A 295 33.80 3.33 -17.02
C GLU A 295 33.48 1.82 -16.93
N ASP A 296 34.37 1.07 -16.28
CA ASP A 296 34.27 -0.38 -16.10
C ASP A 296 33.81 -0.79 -14.68
N TRP A 297 33.22 0.13 -13.92
CA TRP A 297 32.69 -0.18 -12.58
C TRP A 297 31.35 -0.88 -12.66
N PHE A 298 31.40 -2.16 -12.98
CA PHE A 298 30.27 -3.05 -12.83
C PHE A 298 30.73 -4.42 -12.33
N ILE A 299 29.87 -5.09 -11.58
CA ILE A 299 30.04 -6.49 -11.21
C ILE A 299 28.91 -7.31 -11.81
N ARG A 300 29.19 -8.58 -12.09
CA ARG A 300 28.18 -9.58 -12.44
C ARG A 300 28.17 -10.63 -11.34
N VAL A 301 27.02 -10.82 -10.70
CA VAL A 301 26.89 -11.68 -9.52
C VAL A 301 25.64 -12.56 -9.60
N PRO A 302 25.74 -13.86 -9.25
CA PRO A 302 24.58 -14.71 -9.05
C PRO A 302 23.86 -14.28 -7.77
N VAL A 303 22.55 -14.06 -7.86
CA VAL A 303 21.71 -13.70 -6.71
C VAL A 303 20.49 -14.59 -6.66
N ARG A 304 20.17 -15.09 -5.46
CA ARG A 304 18.92 -15.79 -5.17
C ARG A 304 17.76 -14.81 -5.07
N ALA A 305 16.59 -15.21 -5.56
CA ALA A 305 15.38 -14.42 -5.51
C ALA A 305 14.98 -14.02 -4.09
N GLY A 306 14.19 -12.95 -3.99
CA GLY A 306 13.67 -12.39 -2.76
C GLY A 306 14.33 -11.07 -2.36
N PRO A 307 13.94 -10.53 -1.19
CA PRO A 307 14.45 -9.27 -0.68
C PRO A 307 15.90 -9.43 -0.20
N ARG A 308 16.76 -8.52 -0.64
CA ARG A 308 18.19 -8.43 -0.32
C ARG A 308 18.58 -6.98 -0.12
N THR A 309 19.68 -6.73 0.57
CA THR A 309 20.21 -5.37 0.78
C THR A 309 21.55 -5.21 0.09
N LEU A 310 21.58 -4.42 -0.98
CA LEU A 310 22.81 -4.02 -1.68
C LEU A 310 23.38 -2.77 -1.00
N ARG A 311 24.64 -2.83 -0.54
CA ARG A 311 25.34 -1.69 0.03
C ARG A 311 26.54 -1.33 -0.80
N VAL A 312 26.68 -0.04 -1.07
CA VAL A 312 27.83 0.55 -1.75
C VAL A 312 28.35 1.65 -0.85
N ALA A 313 29.60 1.59 -0.40
CA ALA A 313 30.15 2.60 0.51
C ALA A 313 31.65 2.79 0.32
N PHE A 314 32.15 4.02 0.43
CA PHE A 314 33.59 4.25 0.44
C PHE A 314 34.16 3.90 1.80
N ARG A 315 35.36 3.33 1.83
CA ARG A 315 36.12 3.19 3.07
C ARG A 315 36.56 4.57 3.56
N LYS A 316 36.35 4.85 4.84
CA LYS A 316 36.78 6.10 5.48
C LYS A 316 38.28 6.04 5.74
N ILE A 317 39.03 6.94 5.12
CA ILE A 317 40.49 7.02 5.26
C ILE A 317 40.88 7.66 6.61
N THR A 318 40.20 8.75 6.97
CA THR A 318 40.47 9.50 8.20
C THR A 318 39.17 10.04 8.80
N SER A 319 39.14 10.21 10.12
CA SER A 319 38.07 10.93 10.83
C SER A 319 38.45 12.37 11.17
N ALA A 320 39.64 12.82 10.76
CA ALA A 320 40.04 14.22 10.88
C ALA A 320 39.15 15.08 9.99
N TYR A 321 38.64 16.19 10.53
CA TYR A 321 38.00 17.22 9.70
C TYR A 321 39.04 17.81 8.76
N PRO A 322 38.68 18.08 7.49
CA PRO A 322 39.59 18.75 6.57
C PRO A 322 39.87 20.16 7.11
N GLU A 323 41.15 20.51 7.22
CA GLU A 323 41.58 21.86 7.60
C GLU A 323 41.31 22.82 6.44
N THR A 324 40.11 23.38 6.39
CA THR A 324 39.71 24.36 5.37
C THR A 324 39.18 25.63 6.02
N LEU A 325 39.27 26.75 5.30
CA LEU A 325 38.73 28.03 5.75
C LEU A 325 37.20 28.05 5.84
N ARG A 326 36.51 27.03 5.32
CA ARG A 326 35.04 26.96 5.24
C ARG A 326 34.55 25.64 5.80
N GLN A 327 33.71 25.68 6.82
CA GLN A 327 33.05 24.48 7.32
C GLN A 327 32.29 23.81 6.17
N PRO A 328 32.43 22.48 5.97
CA PRO A 328 31.66 21.75 4.98
C PRO A 328 30.16 21.99 5.18
N TYR A 329 29.44 22.25 4.09
CA TYR A 329 28.01 22.47 4.16
C TYR A 329 27.29 21.17 4.51
N LEU A 330 26.19 21.29 5.27
CA LEU A 330 25.26 20.17 5.51
C LEU A 330 24.61 19.64 4.22
N ARG A 331 24.57 20.47 3.17
CA ARG A 331 24.17 20.10 1.81
C ARG A 331 25.25 20.56 0.84
N PRO A 332 25.84 19.66 0.03
CA PRO A 332 26.82 20.03 -0.98
C PRO A 332 26.28 21.10 -1.92
N TYR A 333 27.07 22.13 -2.19
CA TYR A 333 26.70 23.15 -3.16
C TYR A 333 27.25 22.77 -4.53
N THR A 334 26.36 22.55 -5.51
CA THR A 334 26.75 22.24 -6.89
C THR A 334 26.34 23.39 -7.81
N ASN A 335 27.20 24.39 -8.02
CA ASN A 335 26.92 25.46 -8.99
C ASN A 335 28.14 25.81 -9.86
N ASN A 336 27.88 26.52 -10.95
CA ASN A 336 28.90 26.91 -11.93
C ASN A 336 29.80 28.07 -11.45
N THR A 337 29.37 28.84 -10.44
CA THR A 337 30.02 30.11 -10.05
C THR A 337 30.75 30.03 -8.71
N GLY A 338 30.50 29.00 -7.91
CA GLY A 338 31.03 28.77 -6.56
C GLY A 338 31.72 27.41 -6.38
N GLY A 339 31.64 26.51 -7.38
CA GLY A 339 32.33 25.22 -7.40
C GLY A 339 31.61 24.13 -6.60
N ASP A 340 31.89 22.87 -6.95
CA ASP A 340 31.47 21.72 -6.14
C ASP A 340 32.26 21.71 -4.82
N THR A 341 31.56 21.78 -3.69
CA THR A 341 32.21 21.79 -2.36
C THR A 341 32.69 20.41 -1.92
N ARG A 342 32.35 19.34 -2.65
CA ARG A 342 32.81 17.98 -2.36
C ARG A 342 34.25 17.83 -2.84
N TYR A 343 35.11 17.37 -1.95
CA TYR A 343 36.54 17.17 -2.21
C TYR A 343 36.92 15.68 -2.26
N GLN A 344 35.98 14.78 -1.98
CA GLN A 344 36.14 13.33 -2.03
C GLN A 344 35.25 12.72 -3.12
N PRO A 345 35.60 11.54 -3.65
CA PRO A 345 34.74 10.84 -4.59
C PRO A 345 33.45 10.42 -3.90
N HIS A 346 32.35 10.48 -4.65
CA HIS A 346 31.00 10.19 -4.19
C HIS A 346 30.22 9.46 -5.29
N ILE A 347 29.19 8.70 -4.93
CA ILE A 347 28.36 7.97 -5.88
C ILE A 347 27.22 8.86 -6.36
N SER A 348 26.93 8.85 -7.67
CA SER A 348 25.77 9.53 -8.25
C SER A 348 24.63 8.56 -8.53
N SER A 349 24.94 7.36 -8.99
CA SER A 349 23.93 6.33 -9.22
C SER A 349 24.46 4.92 -9.08
N VAL A 350 23.53 4.02 -8.73
CA VAL A 350 23.72 2.57 -8.76
C VAL A 350 22.64 1.99 -9.67
N VAL A 351 23.01 1.17 -10.66
CA VAL A 351 22.08 0.56 -11.59
C VAL A 351 22.16 -0.96 -11.45
N VAL A 352 21.05 -1.59 -11.06
CA VAL A 352 20.91 -3.04 -11.00
C VAL A 352 20.18 -3.50 -12.26
N THR A 353 20.79 -4.40 -13.03
CA THR A 353 20.19 -4.93 -14.26
C THR A 353 20.12 -6.45 -14.24
N GLY A 354 18.96 -6.99 -14.61
CA GLY A 354 18.69 -8.43 -14.66
C GLY A 354 17.18 -8.67 -14.63
N PRO A 355 16.73 -9.92 -14.48
CA PRO A 355 17.53 -11.15 -14.37
C PRO A 355 18.20 -11.53 -15.71
N TYR A 356 19.49 -11.86 -15.69
CA TYR A 356 20.18 -12.53 -16.82
C TYR A 356 20.33 -14.02 -16.52
N GLU A 357 20.35 -14.85 -17.57
CA GLU A 357 20.63 -16.29 -17.43
C GLU A 357 19.73 -16.98 -16.38
N ALA A 358 18.48 -16.53 -16.27
CA ALA A 358 17.51 -17.14 -15.36
C ALA A 358 17.35 -18.63 -15.69
N SER A 359 17.15 -19.45 -14.66
CA SER A 359 17.05 -20.92 -14.75
C SER A 359 15.87 -21.43 -15.59
N GLY A 360 15.01 -20.53 -16.09
CA GLY A 360 13.75 -20.87 -16.76
C GLY A 360 12.70 -21.47 -15.82
N SER A 361 12.97 -21.46 -14.51
CA SER A 361 12.10 -22.02 -13.47
C SER A 361 11.78 -20.96 -12.43
N PRO A 362 10.67 -21.13 -11.66
CA PRO A 362 10.41 -20.30 -10.49
C PRO A 362 11.57 -20.31 -9.49
N PRO A 363 11.63 -19.34 -8.56
CA PRO A 363 12.62 -19.33 -7.48
C PRO A 363 12.74 -20.67 -6.76
N VAL A 364 13.98 -21.12 -6.52
CA VAL A 364 14.23 -22.37 -5.78
C VAL A 364 13.80 -22.22 -4.32
N ASP A 365 14.13 -21.08 -3.73
CA ASP A 365 13.78 -20.76 -2.35
C ASP A 365 12.40 -20.09 -2.27
N GLU A 366 11.71 -20.35 -1.17
CA GLU A 366 10.45 -19.69 -0.86
C GLU A 366 10.69 -18.19 -0.60
N THR A 367 10.24 -17.33 -1.52
CA THR A 367 10.29 -15.89 -1.28
C THR A 367 9.13 -15.46 -0.36
N PRO A 368 9.27 -14.38 0.42
CA PRO A 368 8.17 -13.85 1.24
C PRO A 368 6.90 -13.55 0.43
N SER A 369 7.05 -13.18 -0.84
CA SER A 369 5.92 -12.93 -1.74
C SER A 369 5.19 -14.20 -2.12
N ARG A 370 5.94 -15.23 -2.55
CA ARG A 370 5.38 -16.54 -2.88
C ARG A 370 4.70 -17.18 -1.67
N ALA A 371 5.27 -17.03 -0.48
CA ALA A 371 4.67 -17.53 0.76
C ALA A 371 3.32 -16.88 1.08
N LYS A 372 3.10 -15.62 0.66
CA LYS A 372 1.81 -14.93 0.82
C LYS A 372 0.78 -15.32 -0.23
N ILE A 373 1.22 -15.69 -1.44
CA ILE A 373 0.36 -16.03 -2.58
C ILE A 373 -0.08 -17.50 -2.53
N PHE A 374 0.88 -18.42 -2.40
CA PHE A 374 0.64 -19.85 -2.61
C PHE A 374 0.32 -20.55 -1.30
N SER A 375 -0.98 -20.73 -0.99
CA SER A 375 -1.43 -21.55 0.14
C SER A 375 -1.28 -23.05 -0.11
N CYS A 376 -1.25 -23.46 -1.37
CA CYS A 376 -1.07 -24.83 -1.82
C CYS A 376 -0.21 -24.88 -3.09
N ARG A 377 0.37 -26.06 -3.36
CA ARG A 377 1.17 -26.34 -4.56
C ARG A 377 0.78 -27.69 -5.14
N PRO A 378 0.01 -27.72 -6.24
CA PRO A 378 -0.36 -28.95 -6.88
C PRO A 378 0.84 -29.55 -7.60
N ALA A 379 0.89 -30.89 -7.70
CA ALA A 379 1.79 -31.55 -8.63
C ALA A 379 1.36 -31.21 -10.07
N ALA A 380 2.35 -31.01 -10.95
CA ALA A 380 2.07 -30.65 -12.33
C ALA A 380 1.27 -31.73 -13.06
N GLY A 381 0.25 -31.33 -13.81
CA GLY A 381 -0.50 -32.21 -14.72
C GLY A 381 -1.82 -32.74 -14.18
N GLU A 382 -2.16 -32.46 -12.92
CA GLU A 382 -3.46 -32.80 -12.33
C GLU A 382 -4.42 -31.60 -12.39
N GLN A 383 -5.06 -31.39 -13.55
CA GLN A 383 -5.86 -30.20 -13.81
C GLN A 383 -6.95 -29.91 -12.77
N GLU A 384 -7.63 -30.93 -12.27
CA GLU A 384 -8.68 -30.75 -11.24
C GLU A 384 -8.09 -30.28 -9.91
N VAL A 385 -6.93 -30.81 -9.52
CA VAL A 385 -6.22 -30.42 -8.29
C VAL A 385 -5.63 -29.02 -8.44
N GLU A 386 -5.06 -28.71 -9.60
CA GLU A 386 -4.58 -27.37 -9.96
C GLU A 386 -5.72 -26.34 -9.87
N LEU A 387 -6.88 -26.62 -10.46
CA LEU A 387 -8.03 -25.72 -10.41
C LEU A 387 -8.57 -25.53 -8.99
N ALA A 388 -8.64 -26.59 -8.20
CA ALA A 388 -9.07 -26.51 -6.80
C ALA A 388 -8.12 -25.63 -5.97
N CYS A 389 -6.80 -25.84 -6.13
CA CYS A 389 -5.79 -25.02 -5.47
C CYS A 389 -5.83 -23.55 -5.92
N ALA A 390 -6.00 -23.30 -7.23
CA ALA A 390 -6.14 -21.95 -7.75
C ALA A 390 -7.35 -21.22 -7.18
N ARG A 391 -8.51 -21.90 -7.05
CA ARG A 391 -9.70 -21.32 -6.42
C ARG A 391 -9.47 -20.94 -4.96
N GLU A 392 -8.75 -21.75 -4.20
CA GLU A 392 -8.39 -21.46 -2.80
C GLU A 392 -7.49 -20.21 -2.70
N ILE A 393 -6.42 -20.17 -3.50
CA ILE A 393 -5.48 -19.05 -3.56
C ILE A 393 -6.22 -17.76 -3.95
N LEU A 394 -6.98 -17.79 -5.04
CA LEU A 394 -7.67 -16.62 -5.57
C LEU A 394 -8.77 -16.14 -4.64
N SER A 395 -9.49 -17.04 -3.97
CA SER A 395 -10.48 -16.67 -2.97
C SER A 395 -9.83 -15.95 -1.78
N THR A 396 -8.71 -16.46 -1.29
CA THR A 396 -7.96 -15.86 -0.17
C THR A 396 -7.42 -14.49 -0.54
N LEU A 397 -6.81 -14.36 -1.71
CA LEU A 397 -6.26 -13.09 -2.20
C LEU A 397 -7.36 -12.07 -2.48
N ALA A 398 -8.47 -12.48 -3.11
CA ALA A 398 -9.60 -11.59 -3.39
C ALA A 398 -10.25 -11.07 -2.10
N GLN A 399 -10.41 -11.93 -1.08
CA GLN A 399 -10.99 -11.50 0.20
C GLN A 399 -10.12 -10.44 0.87
N ARG A 400 -8.78 -10.60 0.83
CA ARG A 400 -7.84 -9.62 1.38
C ARG A 400 -7.72 -8.36 0.53
N GLY A 401 -7.72 -8.50 -0.79
CA GLY A 401 -7.59 -7.41 -1.76
C GLY A 401 -8.82 -6.53 -1.80
N TYR A 402 -10.01 -7.11 -1.97
CA TYR A 402 -11.29 -6.38 -2.03
C TYR A 402 -11.84 -6.00 -0.65
N ARG A 403 -11.27 -6.57 0.42
CA ARG A 403 -11.64 -6.25 1.82
C ARG A 403 -13.13 -6.45 2.12
N ARG A 404 -13.76 -7.38 1.40
CA ARG A 404 -15.17 -7.77 1.54
C ARG A 404 -15.34 -9.27 1.28
N PRO A 405 -16.47 -9.87 1.67
CA PRO A 405 -16.82 -11.22 1.24
C PRO A 405 -16.75 -11.34 -0.30
N VAL A 406 -16.11 -12.41 -0.78
CA VAL A 406 -15.93 -12.66 -2.21
C VAL A 406 -17.18 -13.37 -2.74
N GLU A 407 -17.84 -12.78 -3.73
CA GLU A 407 -18.98 -13.42 -4.38
C GLU A 407 -18.50 -14.45 -5.41
N LYS A 408 -19.39 -15.40 -5.75
CA LYS A 408 -19.09 -16.40 -6.78
C LYS A 408 -18.67 -15.75 -8.11
N ARG A 409 -19.33 -14.64 -8.49
CA ARG A 409 -19.01 -13.91 -9.73
C ARG A 409 -17.57 -13.36 -9.72
N ASP A 410 -17.11 -12.88 -8.56
CA ASP A 410 -15.81 -12.24 -8.42
C ASP A 410 -14.71 -13.31 -8.62
N LEU A 411 -14.92 -14.49 -8.02
CA LEU A 411 -14.01 -15.62 -8.15
C LEU A 411 -14.03 -16.21 -9.56
N ASP A 412 -15.20 -16.37 -10.19
CA ASP A 412 -15.31 -16.95 -11.53
C ASP A 412 -14.59 -16.10 -12.59
N VAL A 413 -14.59 -14.76 -12.44
CA VAL A 413 -13.77 -13.86 -13.29
C VAL A 413 -12.28 -14.16 -13.10
N LEU A 414 -11.80 -14.21 -11.85
CA LEU A 414 -10.37 -14.48 -11.59
C LEU A 414 -9.94 -15.87 -12.09
N VAL A 415 -10.82 -16.88 -11.94
CA VAL A 415 -10.57 -18.23 -12.42
C VAL A 415 -10.45 -18.29 -13.94
N ALA A 416 -11.26 -17.52 -14.68
CA ALA A 416 -11.14 -17.46 -16.14
C ALA A 416 -9.74 -16.95 -16.57
N PHE A 417 -9.24 -15.88 -15.95
CA PHE A 417 -7.87 -15.40 -16.19
C PHE A 417 -6.80 -16.43 -15.78
N TYR A 418 -7.05 -17.20 -14.72
CA TYR A 418 -6.16 -18.30 -14.34
C TYR A 418 -6.12 -19.38 -15.42
N GLU A 419 -7.27 -19.80 -15.97
CA GLU A 419 -7.34 -20.82 -17.02
C GLU A 419 -6.61 -20.37 -18.30
N ASP A 420 -6.79 -19.10 -18.70
CA ASP A 420 -6.09 -18.51 -19.83
C ASP A 420 -4.56 -18.52 -19.63
N GLY A 421 -4.09 -18.04 -18.47
CA GLY A 421 -2.65 -17.99 -18.18
C GLY A 421 -2.04 -19.39 -18.02
N ARG A 422 -2.82 -20.34 -17.47
CA ARG A 422 -2.43 -21.73 -17.32
C ARG A 422 -2.22 -22.40 -18.69
N ALA A 423 -3.08 -22.11 -19.66
CA ALA A 423 -2.96 -22.66 -21.01
C ALA A 423 -1.66 -22.22 -21.70
N GLU A 424 -1.15 -21.03 -21.39
CA GLU A 424 0.08 -20.49 -21.98
C GLU A 424 1.37 -20.90 -21.24
N GLY A 425 1.33 -20.98 -19.90
CA GLY A 425 2.54 -21.10 -19.08
C GLY A 425 2.43 -21.97 -17.83
N GLY A 426 1.37 -22.77 -17.71
CA GLY A 426 1.14 -23.66 -16.56
C GLY A 426 0.62 -22.95 -15.32
N PHE A 427 0.55 -23.69 -14.21
CA PHE A 427 -0.14 -23.27 -12.98
C PHE A 427 0.24 -21.86 -12.49
N GLU A 428 1.54 -21.57 -12.35
CA GLU A 428 2.00 -20.28 -11.83
C GLU A 428 1.74 -19.11 -12.80
N ALA A 429 1.80 -19.33 -14.11
CA ALA A 429 1.43 -18.32 -15.10
C ALA A 429 -0.08 -17.99 -15.04
N GLY A 430 -0.91 -18.99 -14.75
CA GLY A 430 -2.33 -18.80 -14.44
C GLY A 430 -2.52 -17.93 -13.20
N ILE A 431 -1.84 -18.25 -12.10
CA ILE A 431 -1.93 -17.46 -10.85
C ILE A 431 -1.44 -16.03 -11.08
N GLU A 432 -0.36 -15.82 -11.84
CA GLU A 432 0.10 -14.47 -12.21
C GLU A 432 -0.99 -13.70 -12.96
N LEU A 433 -1.61 -14.30 -13.98
CA LEU A 433 -2.58 -13.60 -14.81
C LEU A 433 -3.85 -13.25 -14.03
N ALA A 434 -4.32 -14.16 -13.17
CA ALA A 434 -5.43 -13.87 -12.26
C ALA A 434 -5.07 -12.80 -11.21
N LEU A 435 -3.86 -12.86 -10.65
CA LEU A 435 -3.37 -11.84 -9.72
C LEU A 435 -3.26 -10.46 -10.40
N ARG A 436 -2.83 -10.41 -11.65
CA ARG A 436 -2.84 -9.18 -12.45
C ARG A 436 -4.24 -8.58 -12.47
N ARG A 437 -5.26 -9.37 -12.82
CA ARG A 437 -6.65 -8.91 -12.86
C ARG A 437 -7.12 -8.40 -11.50
N LEU A 438 -6.75 -9.06 -10.41
CA LEU A 438 -7.08 -8.65 -9.05
C LEU A 438 -6.48 -7.28 -8.71
N LEU A 439 -5.20 -7.06 -9.06
CA LEU A 439 -4.48 -5.80 -8.78
C LEU A 439 -4.88 -4.63 -9.67
N GLU A 440 -5.59 -4.90 -10.77
CA GLU A 440 -6.15 -3.87 -11.66
C GLU A 440 -7.43 -3.26 -11.10
N SER A 441 -8.10 -3.93 -10.16
CA SER A 441 -9.37 -3.48 -9.60
C SER A 441 -9.12 -2.43 -8.51
N PRO A 442 -9.46 -1.17 -8.74
CA PRO A 442 -9.41 -0.14 -7.73
C PRO A 442 -10.78 -0.12 -7.03
N GLU A 443 -11.02 -1.07 -6.11
CA GLU A 443 -12.14 -0.94 -5.17
C GLU A 443 -11.68 -0.26 -3.87
#